data_AF-A0A7W0Q5G4-F1
#
_entry.id   AF-A0A7W0Q5G4-F1
#
_cell.length_a   1.000
_cell.length_b   1.000
_cell.length_c   1.000
_cell.angle_alpha   90.00
_cell.angle_beta   90.00
_cell.angle_gamma   90.00
#
_symmetry.space_group_name_H-M   'P 1'
#
loop_
_entity.id
_entity.type
_entity.pdbx_description
1 polymer ?
#
loop_
_entity_poly.entity_id
_entity_poly.type
_entity_poly.pdbx_seq_one_letter_code
_entity_poly.pdbx_strand_id
1 'polypeptide(L)'
;MHRTKWFTLTLSFVGATGCEARDTTIDRISDPCAALAVNATGATSTQRGGIADALVLWRGRGATALGTGGPADATIEIRFEEAAPSFHGHYDDETGVIYINARITDPATLAIVVAHELGHAFGLPHVDDRISLMNRGNLVTPPTEADEHALAALWGRCAAALP
;
A
#
# COMPACT_ATOMS: atom_id res chain seq x y z
N MET A 1 -44.23 -39.62 -47.17
CA MET A 1 -44.39 -39.47 -45.70
C MET A 1 -43.01 -39.62 -45.05
N HIS A 2 -42.30 -38.51 -44.81
CA HIS A 2 -40.99 -38.54 -44.15
C HIS A 2 -41.09 -37.95 -42.75
N ARG A 3 -40.69 -38.75 -41.75
CA ARG A 3 -40.63 -38.39 -40.32
C ARG A 3 -39.31 -37.69 -40.01
N THR A 4 -39.37 -36.42 -39.61
CA THR A 4 -38.21 -35.67 -39.11
C THR A 4 -37.96 -36.03 -37.64
N LYS A 5 -36.76 -36.56 -37.34
CA LYS A 5 -36.33 -36.89 -35.98
C LYS A 5 -35.74 -35.63 -35.33
N TRP A 6 -36.21 -35.33 -34.11
CA TRP A 6 -35.74 -34.23 -33.29
C TRP A 6 -34.51 -34.68 -32.51
N PHE A 7 -33.39 -33.97 -32.66
CA PHE A 7 -32.20 -34.15 -31.81
C PHE A 7 -32.29 -33.18 -30.64
N THR A 8 -32.42 -33.71 -29.44
CA THR A 8 -32.34 -32.94 -28.18
C THR A 8 -30.86 -32.68 -27.88
N LEU A 9 -30.45 -31.41 -27.97
CA LEU A 9 -29.13 -30.95 -27.55
C LEU A 9 -29.13 -30.72 -26.04
N THR A 10 -28.47 -31.59 -25.28
CA THR A 10 -28.27 -31.43 -23.83
C THR A 10 -27.09 -30.48 -23.60
N LEU A 11 -27.37 -29.25 -23.16
CA LEU A 11 -26.37 -28.25 -22.82
C LEU A 11 -25.91 -28.46 -21.37
N SER A 12 -24.75 -29.11 -21.18
CA SER A 12 -24.11 -29.22 -19.87
C SER A 12 -23.37 -27.93 -19.55
N PHE A 13 -23.94 -27.08 -18.68
CA PHE A 13 -23.23 -25.97 -18.04
C PHE A 13 -22.31 -26.53 -16.96
N VAL A 14 -21.00 -26.57 -17.23
CA VAL A 14 -19.98 -26.79 -16.20
C VAL A 14 -19.71 -25.45 -15.53
N GLY A 15 -20.29 -25.25 -14.34
CA GLY A 15 -19.99 -24.10 -13.50
C GLY A 15 -18.57 -24.21 -12.94
N ALA A 16 -17.64 -23.46 -13.52
CA ALA A 16 -16.31 -23.27 -12.95
C ALA A 16 -16.43 -22.28 -11.79
N THR A 17 -16.54 -22.81 -10.55
CA THR A 17 -16.37 -22.03 -9.32
C THR A 17 -14.87 -21.84 -9.08
N GLY A 18 -14.27 -20.87 -9.78
CA GLY A 18 -12.91 -20.40 -9.50
C GLY A 18 -12.90 -19.54 -8.25
N CYS A 19 -12.94 -20.14 -7.06
CA CYS A 19 -12.51 -19.47 -5.86
C CYS A 19 -10.98 -19.48 -5.85
N GLU A 20 -10.34 -18.48 -6.46
CA GLU A 20 -8.91 -18.28 -6.21
C GLU A 20 -8.73 -17.93 -4.73
N ALA A 21 -7.73 -18.55 -4.11
CA ALA A 21 -7.34 -18.26 -2.74
C ALA A 21 -6.93 -16.79 -2.67
N ARG A 22 -7.35 -16.12 -1.59
CA ARG A 22 -6.99 -14.72 -1.33
C ARG A 22 -5.46 -14.59 -1.38
N ASP A 23 -4.95 -13.65 -2.16
CA ASP A 23 -3.53 -13.36 -2.14
C ASP A 23 -3.13 -12.87 -0.74
N THR A 24 -2.12 -13.52 -0.17
CA THR A 24 -1.57 -13.20 1.14
C THR A 24 -0.13 -12.71 1.06
N THR A 25 0.44 -12.67 -0.14
CA THR A 25 1.80 -12.21 -0.38
C THR A 25 1.74 -10.78 -0.88
N ILE A 26 2.77 -9.98 -0.59
CA ILE A 26 2.94 -8.66 -1.19
C ILE A 26 4.01 -8.81 -2.27
N ASP A 27 3.62 -8.72 -3.53
CA ASP A 27 4.47 -9.12 -4.65
C ASP A 27 5.59 -8.11 -4.94
N ARG A 28 5.29 -6.82 -4.83
CA ARG A 28 6.28 -5.74 -4.95
C ARG A 28 6.50 -5.10 -3.61
N ILE A 29 7.75 -5.10 -3.16
CA ILE A 29 8.19 -4.41 -1.96
C ILE A 29 9.45 -3.61 -2.24
N SER A 30 9.63 -2.52 -1.50
CA SER A 30 10.75 -1.61 -1.60
C SER A 30 11.56 -1.65 -0.31
N ASP A 31 12.88 -1.66 -0.43
CA ASP A 31 13.79 -1.62 0.71
C ASP A 31 13.76 -0.21 1.36
N PRO A 32 13.25 -0.04 2.59
CA PRO A 32 13.23 1.24 3.29
C PRO A 32 14.63 1.74 3.69
N CYS A 33 15.66 0.88 3.59
CA CYS A 33 17.06 1.20 3.85
C CYS A 33 17.83 1.63 2.61
N ALA A 34 17.28 1.41 1.41
CA ALA A 34 17.83 1.91 0.17
C ALA A 34 17.43 3.38 -0.04
N ALA A 35 18.20 4.10 -0.86
CA ALA A 35 17.85 5.46 -1.25
C ALA A 35 16.57 5.44 -2.11
N LEU A 36 15.43 5.68 -1.46
CA LEU A 36 14.10 5.54 -2.04
C LEU A 36 13.41 6.90 -2.10
N ALA A 37 12.97 7.27 -3.29
CA ALA A 37 12.19 8.48 -3.52
C ALA A 37 10.69 8.20 -3.47
N VAL A 38 9.91 9.21 -3.11
CA VAL A 38 8.46 9.23 -3.34
C VAL A 38 8.13 10.22 -4.44
N ASN A 39 7.43 9.77 -5.48
CA ASN A 39 6.91 10.61 -6.55
C ASN A 39 5.39 10.73 -6.45
N ALA A 40 4.90 11.95 -6.29
CA ALA A 40 3.48 12.25 -6.27
C ALA A 40 3.17 13.36 -7.29
N THR A 41 3.24 12.99 -8.57
CA THR A 41 2.97 13.92 -9.67
C THR A 41 1.55 14.46 -9.57
N GLY A 42 1.39 15.78 -9.66
CA GLY A 42 0.09 16.44 -9.57
C GLY A 42 -0.45 16.64 -8.14
N ALA A 43 0.25 16.18 -7.10
CA ALA A 43 -0.18 16.41 -5.72
C ALA A 43 -0.33 17.91 -5.41
N THR A 44 -1.27 18.25 -4.53
CA THR A 44 -1.42 19.60 -3.97
C THR A 44 -0.35 19.89 -2.90
N SER A 45 -0.28 21.12 -2.41
CA SER A 45 0.61 21.48 -1.28
C SER A 45 0.26 20.71 -0.01
N THR A 46 -1.04 20.58 0.30
CA THR A 46 -1.52 19.81 1.45
C THR A 46 -1.13 18.34 1.33
N GLN A 47 -1.31 17.76 0.13
CA GLN A 47 -0.96 16.38 -0.14
C GLN A 47 0.54 16.11 0.00
N ARG A 48 1.39 17.02 -0.52
CA ARG A 48 2.83 16.96 -0.31
C ARG A 48 3.22 17.09 1.17
N GLY A 49 2.50 17.90 1.95
CA GLY A 49 2.67 18.00 3.40
C GLY A 49 2.42 16.66 4.09
N GLY A 50 1.29 16.02 3.81
CA GLY A 50 0.96 14.69 4.37
C GLY A 50 1.97 13.60 3.98
N ILE A 51 2.48 13.63 2.74
CA ILE A 51 3.59 12.74 2.33
C ILE A 51 4.83 13.02 3.18
N ALA A 52 5.27 14.28 3.27
CA ALA A 52 6.46 14.64 4.02
C ALA A 52 6.38 14.19 5.50
N ASP A 53 5.21 14.38 6.12
CA ASP A 53 4.95 13.95 7.50
C ASP A 53 4.98 12.42 7.62
N ALA A 54 4.41 11.68 6.67
CA ALA A 54 4.51 10.22 6.62
C ALA A 54 5.96 9.72 6.51
N LEU A 55 6.81 10.39 5.72
CA LEU A 55 8.24 10.07 5.64
C LEU A 55 8.96 10.36 6.96
N VAL A 56 8.55 11.41 7.69
CA VAL A 56 9.08 11.68 9.04
C VAL A 56 8.72 10.53 9.99
N LEU A 57 7.48 10.06 9.96
CA LEU A 57 7.03 8.95 10.81
C LEU A 57 7.87 7.68 10.60
N TRP A 58 8.11 7.29 9.34
CA TRP A 58 8.91 6.10 9.04
C TRP A 58 10.41 6.28 9.32
N ARG A 59 10.98 7.46 9.04
CA ARG A 59 12.38 7.76 9.42
C ARG A 59 12.57 7.69 10.93
N GLY A 60 11.58 8.16 11.71
CA GLY A 60 11.55 8.02 13.16
C GLY A 60 11.50 6.57 13.67
N ARG A 61 11.18 5.61 12.78
CA ARG A 61 11.12 4.15 13.03
C ARG A 61 12.14 3.35 12.22
N GLY A 62 13.23 4.00 11.80
CA GLY A 62 14.38 3.29 11.25
C GLY A 62 14.47 3.24 9.71
N ALA A 63 13.48 3.73 8.96
CA ALA A 63 13.57 3.85 7.49
C ALA A 63 14.40 5.08 7.08
N THR A 64 15.69 5.11 7.43
CA THR A 64 16.53 6.32 7.43
C THR A 64 16.87 6.88 6.05
N ALA A 65 16.80 6.06 4.99
CA ALA A 65 17.17 6.43 3.62
C ALA A 65 15.98 6.92 2.76
N LEU A 66 14.77 6.91 3.32
CA LEU A 66 13.54 7.33 2.65
C LEU A 66 13.46 8.85 2.51
N GLY A 67 13.23 9.36 1.30
CA GLY A 67 13.19 10.80 1.03
C GLY A 67 12.34 11.22 -0.17
N THR A 68 12.33 12.53 -0.44
CA THR A 68 11.67 13.14 -1.62
C THR A 68 12.62 13.29 -2.81
N GLY A 69 13.82 12.71 -2.73
CA GLY A 69 14.84 12.71 -3.78
C GLY A 69 15.67 11.44 -3.69
N GLY A 70 15.82 10.77 -4.82
CA GLY A 70 16.49 9.49 -4.98
C GLY A 70 16.72 9.21 -6.46
N PRO A 71 17.45 8.14 -6.81
CA PRO A 71 17.65 7.78 -8.20
C PRO A 71 16.29 7.40 -8.83
N ALA A 72 16.09 7.75 -10.09
CA ALA A 72 14.77 7.68 -10.75
C ALA A 72 14.19 6.25 -10.81
N ASP A 73 15.05 5.24 -10.74
CA ASP A 73 14.72 3.82 -10.73
C ASP A 73 14.31 3.27 -9.36
N ALA A 74 14.50 4.02 -8.26
CA ALA A 74 14.07 3.66 -6.92
C ALA A 74 13.02 4.67 -6.41
N THR A 75 11.81 4.57 -6.96
CA THR A 75 10.71 5.49 -6.62
C THR A 75 9.42 4.74 -6.31
N ILE A 76 8.78 5.07 -5.18
CA ILE A 76 7.39 4.70 -4.91
C ILE A 76 6.49 5.80 -5.50
N GLU A 77 5.58 5.40 -6.39
CA GLU A 77 4.57 6.30 -6.94
C GLU A 77 3.38 6.43 -5.99
N ILE A 78 2.94 7.66 -5.73
CA ILE A 78 1.72 7.98 -5.00
C ILE A 78 0.77 8.77 -5.90
N ARG A 79 -0.45 8.25 -6.07
CA ARG A 79 -1.55 8.90 -6.80
C ARG A 79 -2.64 9.32 -5.83
N PHE A 80 -3.17 10.52 -6.05
CA PHE A 80 -4.34 11.01 -5.33
C PHE A 80 -5.55 10.97 -6.25
N GLU A 81 -6.55 10.18 -5.87
CA GLU A 81 -7.75 9.98 -6.67
C GLU A 81 -9.02 10.17 -5.84
N GLU A 82 -10.06 10.72 -6.45
CA GLU A 82 -11.37 10.86 -5.82
C GLU A 82 -12.01 9.48 -5.66
N ALA A 83 -12.33 9.08 -4.43
CA ALA A 83 -12.95 7.79 -4.15
C ALA A 83 -14.11 7.90 -3.14
N ALA A 84 -14.81 6.79 -2.92
CA ALA A 84 -15.86 6.71 -1.89
C ALA A 84 -15.30 7.05 -0.50
N PRO A 85 -16.07 7.69 0.41
CA PRO A 85 -15.56 8.10 1.72
C PRO A 85 -14.99 6.98 2.59
N SER A 86 -15.40 5.73 2.36
CA SER A 86 -14.90 4.55 3.08
C SER A 86 -13.56 4.03 2.54
N PHE A 87 -13.09 4.53 1.40
CA PHE A 87 -11.79 4.23 0.85
C PHE A 87 -10.80 5.30 1.32
N HIS A 88 -9.69 4.90 1.94
CA HIS A 88 -8.69 5.83 2.45
C HIS A 88 -7.40 5.77 1.62
N GLY A 89 -6.87 4.57 1.43
CA GLY A 89 -5.73 4.29 0.59
C GLY A 89 -5.68 2.81 0.19
N HIS A 90 -4.81 2.51 -0.75
CA HIS A 90 -4.48 1.16 -1.19
C HIS A 90 -3.12 1.14 -1.86
N TYR A 91 -2.23 0.28 -1.39
CA TYR A 91 -1.06 -0.16 -2.13
C TYR A 91 -1.44 -1.30 -3.09
N ASP A 92 -1.32 -1.03 -4.39
CA ASP A 92 -1.41 -2.02 -5.47
C ASP A 92 -0.03 -2.65 -5.61
N ASP A 93 0.11 -3.88 -5.12
CA ASP A 93 1.38 -4.59 -5.05
C ASP A 93 1.74 -5.31 -6.35
N GLU A 94 0.81 -5.41 -7.30
CA GLU A 94 1.10 -5.87 -8.65
C GLU A 94 1.84 -4.81 -9.48
N THR A 95 1.57 -3.53 -9.23
CA THR A 95 2.19 -2.39 -9.92
C THR A 95 3.20 -1.60 -9.08
N GLY A 96 3.09 -1.66 -7.76
CA GLY A 96 3.90 -0.89 -6.82
C GLY A 96 3.44 0.56 -6.66
N VAL A 97 2.15 0.85 -6.88
CA VAL A 97 1.57 2.19 -6.81
C VAL A 97 0.72 2.32 -5.55
N ILE A 98 0.90 3.43 -4.83
CA ILE A 98 0.03 3.80 -3.72
C ILE A 98 -1.07 4.73 -4.23
N TYR A 99 -2.32 4.37 -4.01
CA TYR A 99 -3.49 5.20 -4.25
C TYR A 99 -4.00 5.76 -2.92
N ILE A 100 -4.25 7.06 -2.86
CA ILE A 100 -4.78 7.76 -1.68
C ILE A 100 -6.04 8.51 -2.07
N ASN A 101 -7.07 8.48 -1.21
CA ASN A 101 -8.28 9.24 -1.46
C ASN A 101 -8.01 10.75 -1.39
N ALA A 102 -8.20 11.44 -2.50
CA ALA A 102 -8.00 12.88 -2.64
C ALA A 102 -8.92 13.71 -1.70
N ARG A 103 -10.01 13.11 -1.19
CA ARG A 103 -10.94 13.72 -0.24
C ARG A 103 -10.41 13.85 1.18
N ILE A 104 -9.29 13.21 1.52
CA ILE A 104 -8.67 13.35 2.85
C ILE A 104 -7.96 14.71 2.89
N THR A 105 -8.59 15.67 3.56
CA THR A 105 -8.08 17.06 3.65
C THR A 105 -7.41 17.37 4.98
N ASP A 106 -7.67 16.58 6.03
CA ASP A 106 -6.99 16.71 7.31
C ASP A 106 -5.53 16.23 7.20
N PRO A 107 -4.52 17.09 7.44
CA PRO A 107 -3.11 16.74 7.24
C PRO A 107 -2.64 15.57 8.12
N ALA A 108 -3.11 15.50 9.37
CA ALA A 108 -2.69 14.44 10.30
C ALA A 108 -3.22 13.09 9.84
N THR A 109 -4.51 13.01 9.51
CA THR A 109 -5.13 11.81 8.94
C THR A 109 -4.45 11.39 7.65
N LEU A 110 -4.16 12.35 6.77
CA LEU A 110 -3.46 12.08 5.51
C LEU A 110 -2.08 11.45 5.74
N ALA A 111 -1.30 11.98 6.68
CA ALA A 111 0.01 11.43 7.01
C ALA A 111 -0.09 9.98 7.52
N ILE A 112 -1.10 9.66 8.34
CA ILE A 112 -1.32 8.29 8.82
C ILE A 112 -1.67 7.34 7.66
N VAL A 113 -2.57 7.74 6.77
CA VAL A 113 -2.98 6.90 5.63
C VAL A 113 -1.80 6.69 4.67
N VAL A 114 -1.05 7.74 4.33
CA VAL A 114 0.15 7.60 3.49
C VAL A 114 1.20 6.71 4.17
N ALA A 115 1.42 6.87 5.47
CA ALA A 115 2.35 6.02 6.21
C ALA A 115 1.91 4.56 6.21
N HIS A 116 0.61 4.29 6.35
CA HIS A 116 0.05 2.93 6.28
C HIS A 116 0.36 2.26 4.94
N GLU A 117 0.06 2.94 3.83
CA GLU A 117 0.31 2.37 2.50
C GLU A 117 1.82 2.22 2.20
N LEU A 118 2.66 3.12 2.71
CA LEU A 118 4.12 2.94 2.68
C LEU A 118 4.55 1.69 3.45
N GLY A 119 3.89 1.36 4.56
CA GLY A 119 4.14 0.12 5.29
C GLY A 119 3.92 -1.12 4.43
N HIS A 120 2.85 -1.14 3.63
CA HIS A 120 2.62 -2.19 2.63
C HIS A 120 3.70 -2.21 1.56
N ALA A 121 4.10 -1.04 1.05
CA ALA A 121 5.21 -0.93 0.12
C ALA A 121 6.54 -1.45 0.71
N PHE A 122 6.71 -1.46 2.03
CA PHE A 122 7.85 -2.08 2.72
C PHE A 122 7.63 -3.56 3.09
N GLY A 123 6.52 -4.16 2.65
CA GLY A 123 6.20 -5.56 2.89
C GLY A 123 5.51 -5.86 4.22
N LEU A 124 5.03 -4.85 4.94
CA LEU A 124 4.28 -5.09 6.18
C LEU A 124 2.82 -5.46 5.85
N PRO A 125 2.31 -6.62 6.31
CA PRO A 125 0.90 -6.95 6.17
C PRO A 125 0.06 -6.21 7.23
N HIS A 126 -1.26 -6.28 7.10
CA HIS A 126 -2.17 -5.89 8.18
C HIS A 126 -1.94 -6.74 9.44
N VAL A 127 -2.20 -6.15 10.60
CA VAL A 127 -2.26 -6.84 11.89
C VAL A 127 -3.56 -6.48 12.61
N ASP A 128 -4.04 -7.38 13.46
CA ASP A 128 -5.34 -7.23 14.15
C ASP A 128 -5.25 -7.47 15.67
N ASP A 129 -4.09 -7.91 16.17
CA ASP A 129 -3.89 -8.37 17.56
C ASP A 129 -3.26 -7.32 18.48
N ARG A 130 -2.93 -6.14 17.95
CA ARG A 130 -2.28 -5.04 18.67
C ARG A 130 -2.64 -3.67 18.13
N ILE A 131 -2.30 -2.63 18.89
CA ILE A 131 -2.30 -1.26 18.37
C ILE A 131 -1.11 -1.13 17.40
N SER A 132 -1.38 -0.73 16.17
CA SER A 132 -0.37 -0.63 15.11
C SER A 132 -0.83 0.37 14.04
N LEU A 133 0.13 0.98 13.36
CA LEU A 133 -0.16 1.73 12.12
C LEU A 133 -0.87 0.83 11.10
N MET A 134 -0.48 -0.45 11.02
CA MET A 134 -0.91 -1.43 10.03
C MET A 134 -2.28 -2.07 10.34
N ASN A 135 -3.02 -1.55 11.32
CA ASN A 135 -4.42 -1.96 11.54
C ASN A 135 -5.29 -1.47 10.38
N ARG A 136 -6.17 -2.33 9.88
CA ARG A 136 -7.09 -1.99 8.78
C ARG A 136 -7.95 -0.79 9.14
N GLY A 137 -7.96 0.23 8.28
CA GLY A 137 -8.78 1.43 8.47
C GLY A 137 -8.30 2.36 9.59
N ASN A 138 -7.08 2.17 10.09
CA ASN A 138 -6.46 3.11 11.03
C ASN A 138 -6.31 4.50 10.39
N LEU A 139 -6.70 5.53 11.14
CA LEU A 139 -6.64 6.94 10.73
C LEU A 139 -5.88 7.83 11.72
N VAL A 140 -5.44 7.29 12.86
CA VAL A 140 -4.94 8.11 13.98
C VAL A 140 -3.68 7.58 14.62
N THR A 141 -3.40 6.28 14.55
CA THR A 141 -2.25 5.67 15.20
C THR A 141 -1.01 5.77 14.29
N PRO A 142 0.06 6.47 14.70
CA PRO A 142 1.33 6.48 13.98
C PRO A 142 2.07 5.14 14.13
N PRO A 143 3.15 4.90 13.34
CA PRO A 143 4.04 3.77 13.57
C PRO A 143 4.45 3.58 15.03
N THR A 144 4.21 2.38 15.53
CA THR A 144 4.58 1.95 16.89
C THR A 144 5.96 1.29 16.90
N GLU A 145 6.50 1.01 18.09
CA GLU A 145 7.72 0.20 18.24
C GLU A 145 7.54 -1.23 17.68
N ALA A 146 6.31 -1.77 17.72
CA ALA A 146 6.03 -3.07 17.14
C ALA A 146 6.11 -3.04 15.60
N ASP A 147 5.73 -1.92 14.99
CA ASP A 147 5.86 -1.71 13.53
C ASP A 147 7.33 -1.57 13.13
N GLU A 148 8.12 -0.83 13.92
CA GLU A 148 9.58 -0.74 13.78
C GLU A 148 10.26 -2.11 13.86
N HIS A 149 9.92 -2.91 14.87
CA HIS A 149 10.47 -4.26 15.00
C HIS A 149 10.07 -5.18 13.85
N ALA A 150 8.84 -5.08 13.36
CA ALA A 150 8.39 -5.84 12.20
C ALA A 150 9.17 -5.43 10.93
N LEU A 151 9.37 -4.13 10.72
CA LEU A 151 10.17 -3.61 9.60
C LEU A 151 11.61 -4.11 9.68
N ALA A 152 12.23 -4.03 10.87
CA ALA A 152 13.58 -4.49 11.09
C ALA A 152 13.74 -6.02 10.97
N ALA A 153 12.67 -6.79 11.22
CA ALA A 153 12.68 -8.23 11.00
C ALA A 153 12.71 -8.60 9.52
N LEU A 154 12.13 -7.76 8.65
CA LEU A 154 12.13 -7.94 7.19
C LEU A 154 13.46 -7.48 6.56
N TRP A 155 13.93 -6.29 6.93
CA TRP A 155 15.02 -5.60 6.21
C TRP A 155 16.33 -5.52 7.01
N GLY A 156 16.31 -5.91 8.28
CA GLY A 156 17.36 -5.53 9.21
C GLY A 156 17.23 -4.06 9.64
N ARG A 157 18.21 -3.57 10.41
CA ARG A 157 18.27 -2.15 10.77
C ARG A 157 18.98 -1.38 9.67
N CYS A 158 18.36 -0.32 9.17
CA CYS A 158 19.03 0.56 8.22
C CYS A 158 20.26 1.19 8.84
N ALA A 159 21.32 1.35 8.06
CA ALA A 159 22.47 2.11 8.50
C ALA A 159 22.04 3.54 8.86
N ALA A 160 22.68 4.12 9.88
CA ALA A 160 22.50 5.55 10.12
C ALA A 160 22.88 6.30 8.83
N ALA A 161 22.02 7.21 8.39
CA ALA A 161 22.35 8.09 7.28
C ALA A 161 23.67 8.80 7.63
N LEU A 162 24.70 8.64 6.79
CA LEU A 162 25.95 9.37 6.99
C LEU A 162 25.63 10.87 6.94
N PRO A 163 26.19 11.67 7.88
CA PRO A 163 25.92 13.10 7.99
C PRO A 163 26.34 13.89 6.74
#